data_AF-A0A955DA89-F1
#
_entry.id   AF-A0A955DA89-F1
#
_cell.length_a   1.000
_cell.length_b   1.000
_cell.length_c   1.000
_cell.angle_alpha   90.00
_cell.angle_beta   90.00
_cell.angle_gamma   90.00
#
_symmetry.space_group_name_H-M   'P 1'
#
loop_
_entity.id
_entity.type
_entity.pdbx_description
1 polymer ?
#
loop_
_entity_poly.entity_id
_entity_poly.type
_entity_poly.pdbx_seq_one_letter_code
_entity_poly.pdbx_strand_id
1 'polypeptide(L)'
;LRTIYDNEFRSNGHSQDTLTMAEVVSTVTDSVWNELDVLPTRAFTASEPYISSLRRNLQGQMADRLIAMAQPGAMTGAAAQPLRSLCRMELRELNEKINGALTRGGANLDPYSRAHLSDVAVRIERALEAQQVYAP
;
A
#
# COMPACT_ATOMS: atom_id res chain seq x y z
N LEU A 1 11.74 10.74 2.33
CA LEU A 1 11.88 9.63 3.32
C LEU A 1 13.23 9.65 4.02
N ARG A 2 14.38 9.66 3.31
CA ARG A 2 15.71 9.77 3.97
C ARG A 2 15.84 10.95 4.96
N THR A 3 15.46 12.16 4.54
CA THR A 3 15.47 13.35 5.42
C THR A 3 14.57 13.20 6.64
N ILE A 4 13.44 12.49 6.50
CA ILE A 4 12.49 12.26 7.59
C ILE A 4 13.11 11.31 8.62
N TYR A 5 13.70 10.20 8.15
CA TYR A 5 14.43 9.27 9.01
C TYR A 5 15.61 9.93 9.73
N ASP A 6 16.38 10.77 9.05
CA ASP A 6 17.50 11.49 9.67
C ASP A 6 17.02 12.48 10.75
N ASN A 7 15.86 13.10 10.56
CA ASN A 7 15.26 14.00 11.56
C ASN A 7 14.65 13.24 12.73
N GLU A 8 13.99 12.10 12.47
CA GLU A 8 13.53 11.14 13.48
C GLU A 8 14.68 10.67 14.37
N PHE A 9 15.81 10.30 13.77
CA PHE A 9 17.01 9.92 14.52
C PHE A 9 17.55 11.07 15.38
N ARG A 10 17.57 12.30 14.85
CA ARG A 10 18.07 13.48 15.58
C ARG A 10 17.18 13.93 16.74
N SER A 11 15.88 13.67 16.68
CA SER A 11 14.96 14.04 17.77
C SER A 11 15.13 13.18 19.02
N ASN A 12 15.95 12.10 18.93
CA ASN A 12 16.26 11.17 20.02
C ASN A 12 15.01 10.60 20.72
N GLY A 13 13.84 10.59 20.08
CA GLY A 13 12.58 10.10 20.68
C GLY A 13 11.98 11.00 21.78
N HIS A 14 12.48 12.23 21.96
CA HIS A 14 12.03 13.13 23.03
C HIS A 14 11.00 14.19 22.57
N SER A 15 10.66 14.24 21.28
CA SER A 15 9.71 15.21 20.75
C SER A 15 8.47 14.48 20.23
N GLN A 16 7.33 14.69 20.90
CA GLN A 16 6.01 14.18 20.51
C GLN A 16 5.56 14.67 19.12
N ASP A 17 6.25 15.66 18.53
CA ASP A 17 5.91 16.28 17.24
C ASP A 17 6.82 15.81 16.08
N THR A 18 7.63 14.76 16.28
CA THR A 18 8.52 14.30 15.19
C THR A 18 7.78 13.40 14.22
N LEU A 19 7.55 13.89 13.00
CA LEU A 19 7.05 13.08 11.89
C LEU A 19 8.01 11.92 11.59
N THR A 20 7.51 10.70 11.69
CA THR A 20 8.27 9.48 11.46
C THR A 20 8.14 8.98 10.03
N MET A 21 9.10 8.15 9.60
CA MET A 21 8.99 7.49 8.30
C MET A 21 7.79 6.53 8.23
N ALA A 22 7.46 5.88 9.34
CA ALA A 22 6.32 4.96 9.43
C ALA A 22 5.00 5.69 9.19
N GLU A 23 4.76 6.79 9.91
CA GLU A 23 3.52 7.58 9.77
C GLU A 23 3.32 8.09 8.35
N VAL A 24 4.39 8.52 7.67
CA VAL A 24 4.27 9.01 6.29
C VAL A 24 3.86 7.91 5.34
N VAL A 25 4.46 6.72 5.46
CA VAL A 25 4.14 5.60 4.56
C VAL A 25 2.72 5.10 4.82
N SER A 26 2.33 4.89 6.08
CA SER A 26 1.00 4.39 6.43
C SER A 26 -0.09 5.40 6.07
N THR A 27 0.04 6.66 6.50
CA THR A 27 -0.99 7.70 6.28
C THR A 27 -1.26 7.94 4.80
N VAL A 28 -0.22 7.97 3.97
CA VAL A 28 -0.38 8.14 2.52
C VAL A 28 -1.05 6.90 1.92
N THR A 29 -0.61 5.70 2.32
CA THR A 29 -1.23 4.44 1.85
C THR A 29 -2.71 4.40 2.21
N ASP A 30 -3.06 4.67 3.46
CA ASP A 30 -4.45 4.69 3.93
C ASP A 30 -5.29 5.71 3.16
N SER A 31 -4.78 6.93 2.94
CA SER A 31 -5.52 7.96 2.19
C SER A 31 -5.82 7.56 0.74
N VAL A 32 -4.93 6.78 0.12
CA VAL A 32 -5.07 6.30 -1.26
C VAL A 32 -6.05 5.13 -1.34
N TRP A 33 -6.19 4.36 -0.26
CA TRP A 33 -6.98 3.13 -0.21
C TRP A 33 -8.22 3.22 0.69
N ASN A 34 -8.62 4.43 1.08
CA ASN A 34 -9.69 4.66 2.04
C ASN A 34 -11.08 4.20 1.56
N GLU A 35 -11.30 4.02 0.26
CA GLU A 35 -12.58 3.52 -0.23
C GLU A 35 -12.86 2.10 0.25
N LEU A 36 -11.81 1.30 0.44
CA LEU A 36 -11.94 -0.10 0.88
C LEU A 36 -12.37 -0.24 2.35
N ASP A 37 -12.39 0.87 3.10
CA ASP A 37 -12.90 0.92 4.48
C ASP A 37 -14.43 0.96 4.52
N VAL A 38 -15.09 1.28 3.40
CA VAL A 38 -16.54 1.38 3.30
C VAL A 38 -17.08 0.27 2.43
N LEU A 39 -17.83 -0.67 3.02
CA LEU A 39 -18.43 -1.77 2.26
C LEU A 39 -19.43 -1.27 1.20
N PRO A 40 -19.49 -1.90 0.00
CA PRO A 40 -20.51 -1.62 -0.99
C PRO A 40 -21.92 -1.82 -0.40
N THR A 41 -22.70 -0.75 -0.31
CA THR A 41 -24.09 -0.79 0.20
C THR A 41 -25.12 -1.17 -0.88
N ARG A 42 -24.67 -1.22 -2.13
CA ARG A 42 -25.45 -1.58 -3.32
C ARG A 42 -24.56 -2.28 -4.34
N ALA A 43 -25.17 -2.88 -5.35
CA ALA A 43 -24.45 -3.31 -6.54
C ALA A 43 -23.98 -2.10 -7.37
N PHE A 44 -22.70 -2.10 -7.73
CA PHE A 44 -22.09 -1.15 -8.64
C PHE A 44 -22.06 -1.71 -10.06
N THR A 45 -22.00 -0.83 -11.05
CA THR A 45 -22.04 -1.19 -12.46
C THR A 45 -20.82 -0.63 -13.20
N ALA A 46 -20.60 -1.05 -14.43
CA ALA A 46 -19.50 -0.51 -15.23
C ALA A 46 -19.60 1.00 -15.47
N SER A 47 -20.82 1.55 -15.54
CA SER A 47 -21.09 2.99 -15.70
C SER A 47 -21.03 3.78 -14.39
N GLU A 48 -21.27 3.10 -13.26
CA GLU A 48 -21.14 3.66 -11.92
C GLU A 48 -20.27 2.73 -11.07
N PRO A 49 -18.94 2.78 -11.24
CA PRO A 49 -18.04 1.86 -10.56
C PRO A 49 -17.85 2.24 -9.10
N TYR A 50 -17.57 1.23 -8.27
CA TYR A 50 -17.28 1.40 -6.83
C TYR A 50 -16.01 2.22 -6.61
N ILE A 51 -14.95 1.93 -7.36
CA ILE A 51 -13.72 2.70 -7.38
C ILE A 51 -13.66 3.41 -8.74
N SER A 52 -13.55 4.74 -8.76
CA SER A 52 -13.45 5.49 -10.02
C SER A 52 -12.15 5.19 -10.77
N SER A 53 -12.12 5.45 -12.08
CA SER A 53 -10.92 5.24 -12.90
C SER A 53 -9.70 6.04 -12.39
N LEU A 54 -9.93 7.28 -11.94
CA LEU A 54 -8.89 8.13 -11.36
C LEU A 54 -8.32 7.50 -10.08
N ARG A 55 -9.20 6.98 -9.21
CA ARG A 55 -8.78 6.36 -7.95
C ARG A 55 -8.03 5.04 -8.17
N ARG A 56 -8.50 4.19 -9.09
CA ARG A 56 -7.78 2.96 -9.48
C ARG A 56 -6.37 3.27 -10.02
N ASN A 57 -6.21 4.36 -10.77
CA ASN A 57 -4.89 4.76 -11.27
C ASN A 57 -3.96 5.20 -10.13
N LEU A 58 -4.45 6.02 -9.19
CA LEU A 58 -3.69 6.43 -8.01
C LEU A 58 -3.29 5.23 -7.12
N GLN A 59 -4.25 4.35 -6.85
CA GLN A 59 -4.06 3.12 -6.09
C GLN A 59 -2.99 2.21 -6.72
N GLY A 60 -3.07 1.99 -8.04
CA GLY A 60 -2.08 1.22 -8.78
C GLY A 60 -0.67 1.83 -8.68
N GLN A 61 -0.54 3.15 -8.86
CA GLN A 61 0.75 3.84 -8.72
C GLN A 61 1.32 3.74 -7.30
N MET A 62 0.47 3.83 -6.27
CA MET A 62 0.90 3.69 -4.88
C MET A 62 1.40 2.28 -4.58
N ALA A 63 0.68 1.25 -5.04
CA ALA A 63 1.12 -0.15 -4.91
C ALA A 63 2.48 -0.37 -5.60
N ASP A 64 2.65 0.14 -6.81
CA ASP A 64 3.93 0.07 -7.53
C ASP A 64 5.07 0.76 -6.81
N ARG A 65 4.77 1.92 -6.22
CA ARG A 65 5.76 2.67 -5.46
C ARG A 65 6.19 1.91 -4.22
N LEU A 66 5.26 1.31 -3.48
CA LEU A 66 5.56 0.47 -2.32
C LEU A 66 6.36 -0.78 -2.71
N ILE A 67 5.98 -1.46 -3.79
CA ILE A 67 6.71 -2.62 -4.33
C ILE A 67 8.15 -2.22 -4.67
N ALA A 68 8.33 -1.11 -5.40
CA ALA A 68 9.66 -0.63 -5.76
C ALA A 68 10.50 -0.29 -4.51
N MET A 69 9.91 0.34 -3.49
CA MET A 69 10.63 0.69 -2.26
C MET A 69 10.95 -0.51 -1.36
N ALA A 70 10.18 -1.59 -1.45
CA ALA A 70 10.42 -2.84 -0.72
C ALA A 70 11.57 -3.68 -1.30
N GLN A 71 11.98 -3.42 -2.54
CA GLN A 71 13.06 -4.15 -3.20
C GLN A 71 14.45 -3.76 -2.65
N PRO A 72 15.40 -4.72 -2.61
CA PRO A 72 16.81 -4.42 -2.38
C PRO A 72 17.33 -3.37 -3.38
N GLY A 73 18.18 -2.45 -2.91
CA GLY A 73 18.78 -1.43 -3.78
C GLY A 73 17.88 -0.23 -4.11
N ALA A 74 16.59 -0.23 -3.75
CA ALA A 74 15.68 0.90 -3.97
C ALA A 74 16.12 2.20 -3.28
N MET A 75 16.90 2.07 -2.20
CA MET A 75 17.53 3.16 -1.48
C MET A 75 18.84 2.69 -0.86
N THR A 76 19.78 3.61 -0.68
CA THR A 76 21.07 3.39 -0.02
C THR A 76 21.15 4.12 1.33
N GLY A 77 21.99 3.65 2.24
CA GLY A 77 22.26 4.30 3.54
C GLY A 77 21.42 3.74 4.70
N ALA A 78 21.56 4.33 5.89
CA ALA A 78 20.99 3.80 7.13
C ALA A 78 19.46 3.66 7.11
N ALA A 79 18.76 4.57 6.42
CA ALA A 79 17.31 4.52 6.27
C ALA A 79 16.81 3.36 5.37
N ALA A 80 17.69 2.71 4.59
CA ALA A 80 17.28 1.80 3.53
C ALA A 80 16.63 0.52 4.04
N GLN A 81 17.21 -0.10 5.07
CA GLN A 81 16.63 -1.32 5.64
C GLN A 81 15.32 -1.05 6.39
N PRO A 82 15.23 -0.03 7.26
CA PRO A 82 13.95 0.33 7.90
C PRO A 82 12.85 0.63 6.89
N LEU A 83 13.13 1.41 5.83
CA LEU A 83 12.13 1.70 4.80
C LEU A 83 11.63 0.44 4.10
N ARG A 84 12.54 -0.46 3.69
CA ARG A 84 12.16 -1.73 3.06
C ARG A 84 11.25 -2.56 3.97
N SER A 85 11.60 -2.67 5.25
CA SER A 85 10.80 -3.41 6.23
C SER A 85 9.40 -2.81 6.38
N LEU A 86 9.29 -1.49 6.47
CA LEU A 86 8.00 -0.79 6.52
C LEU A 86 7.18 -1.04 5.25
N CYS A 87 7.76 -0.84 4.07
CA CYS A 87 7.03 -1.09 2.82
C CYS A 87 6.58 -2.55 2.68
N ARG A 88 7.35 -3.52 3.17
CA ARG A 88 6.92 -4.94 3.19
C ARG A 88 5.74 -5.20 4.11
N MET A 89 5.73 -4.58 5.29
CA MET A 89 4.62 -4.66 6.23
C MET A 89 3.35 -4.07 5.59
N GLU A 90 3.45 -2.85 5.07
CA GLU A 90 2.37 -2.13 4.40
C GLU A 90 1.81 -2.91 3.20
N LEU A 91 2.68 -3.55 2.41
CA LEU A 91 2.24 -4.40 1.30
C LEU A 91 1.44 -5.62 1.78
N ARG A 92 1.80 -6.25 2.91
CA ARG A 92 1.03 -7.37 3.47
C ARG A 92 -0.34 -6.91 3.94
N GLU A 93 -0.38 -5.83 4.72
CA GLU A 93 -1.62 -5.25 5.25
C GLU A 93 -2.54 -4.78 4.11
N LEU A 94 -1.98 -4.12 3.09
CA LEU A 94 -2.73 -3.72 1.91
C LEU A 94 -3.28 -4.92 1.15
N ASN A 95 -2.50 -6.00 0.98
CA ASN A 95 -2.98 -7.21 0.31
C ASN A 95 -4.13 -7.86 1.08
N GLU A 96 -4.05 -7.92 2.41
CA GLU A 96 -5.13 -8.39 3.27
C GLU A 96 -6.38 -7.51 3.14
N LYS A 97 -6.21 -6.18 3.14
CA LYS A 97 -7.31 -5.21 2.93
C LYS A 97 -8.00 -5.42 1.59
N ILE A 98 -7.23 -5.56 0.51
CA ILE A 98 -7.75 -5.79 -0.85
C ILE A 98 -8.49 -7.13 -0.93
N ASN A 99 -7.91 -8.21 -0.43
CA ASN A 99 -8.56 -9.53 -0.44
C ASN A 99 -9.85 -9.54 0.42
N GLY A 100 -9.83 -8.83 1.55
CA GLY A 100 -11.02 -8.59 2.36
C GLY A 100 -12.11 -7.84 1.60
N ALA A 101 -11.76 -6.78 0.85
CA ALA A 101 -12.70 -6.03 0.03
C ALA A 101 -13.26 -6.85 -1.14
N LEU A 102 -12.44 -7.66 -1.81
CA LEU A 102 -12.88 -8.60 -2.86
C LEU A 102 -13.88 -9.62 -2.30
N THR A 103 -13.60 -10.17 -1.12
CA THR A 103 -14.44 -11.18 -0.47
C THR A 103 -15.76 -10.58 0.01
N ARG A 104 -15.72 -9.48 0.78
CA ARG A 104 -16.90 -8.84 1.37
C ARG A 104 -17.74 -8.09 0.34
N GLY A 105 -17.09 -7.46 -0.64
CA GLY A 105 -17.75 -6.75 -1.73
C GLY A 105 -18.46 -7.71 -2.68
N GLY A 106 -17.89 -8.89 -2.93
CA GLY A 106 -18.56 -9.97 -3.64
C GLY A 106 -19.24 -9.51 -4.94
N ALA A 107 -20.47 -9.96 -5.17
CA ALA A 107 -21.26 -9.60 -6.35
C ALA A 107 -21.62 -8.10 -6.46
N ASN A 108 -21.41 -7.30 -5.41
CA ASN A 108 -21.71 -5.87 -5.43
C ASN A 108 -20.60 -5.03 -6.10
N LEU A 109 -19.40 -5.58 -6.28
CA LEU A 109 -18.33 -4.89 -7.01
C LEU A 109 -18.58 -4.95 -8.51
N ASP A 110 -18.48 -3.80 -9.16
CA ASP A 110 -18.48 -3.73 -10.62
C ASP A 110 -17.25 -4.44 -11.22
N PRO A 111 -17.30 -4.82 -12.51
CA PRO A 111 -16.21 -5.54 -13.15
C PRO A 111 -14.85 -4.81 -13.12
N TYR A 112 -14.81 -3.47 -13.22
CA TYR A 112 -13.55 -2.73 -13.24
C TYR A 112 -12.91 -2.64 -11.86
N SER A 113 -13.71 -2.40 -10.82
CA SER A 113 -13.19 -2.40 -9.44
C SER A 113 -12.70 -3.78 -9.04
N ARG A 114 -13.44 -4.84 -9.37
CA ARG A 114 -13.00 -6.22 -9.12
C ARG A 114 -11.69 -6.54 -9.85
N ALA A 115 -11.62 -6.29 -11.16
CA ALA A 115 -10.42 -6.58 -11.95
C ALA A 115 -9.20 -5.84 -11.41
N HIS A 116 -9.34 -4.54 -11.11
CA HIS A 116 -8.26 -3.74 -10.55
C HIS A 116 -7.75 -4.27 -9.22
N LEU A 117 -8.66 -4.56 -8.28
CA LEU A 117 -8.28 -5.08 -6.97
C LEU A 117 -7.61 -6.45 -7.08
N SER A 118 -8.14 -7.34 -7.93
CA SER A 118 -7.52 -8.66 -8.18
C SER A 118 -6.13 -8.54 -8.78
N ASP A 119 -5.94 -7.67 -9.77
CA ASP A 119 -4.63 -7.45 -10.41
C ASP A 119 -3.60 -6.89 -9.42
N VAL A 120 -4.00 -5.92 -8.59
CA VAL A 120 -3.11 -5.36 -7.58
C VAL A 120 -2.75 -6.40 -6.51
N ALA A 121 -3.71 -7.19 -6.02
CA ALA A 121 -3.46 -8.25 -5.05
C ALA A 121 -2.40 -9.23 -5.55
N VAL A 122 -2.55 -9.72 -6.79
CA VAL A 122 -1.58 -10.64 -7.40
C VAL A 122 -0.20 -10.01 -7.53
N ARG A 123 -0.11 -8.75 -7.96
CA ARG A 123 1.18 -8.05 -8.08
C ARG A 123 1.90 -7.91 -6.74
N ILE A 124 1.14 -7.59 -5.68
CA ILE A 124 1.68 -7.47 -4.32
C ILE A 124 2.17 -8.84 -3.83
N GLU A 125 1.36 -9.90 -3.99
CA GLU A 125 1.72 -11.26 -3.61
C GLU A 125 3.03 -11.70 -4.28
N ARG A 126 3.13 -11.53 -5.60
CA ARG A 126 4.35 -11.85 -6.36
C ARG A 126 5.56 -11.04 -5.90
N ALA A 127 5.37 -9.77 -5.59
CA ALA A 127 6.45 -8.93 -5.09
C ALA A 127 6.95 -9.39 -3.71
N LEU A 128 6.05 -9.81 -2.82
CA LEU A 128 6.40 -10.33 -1.49
C LEU A 128 7.10 -11.69 -1.59
N GLU A 129 6.59 -12.60 -2.43
CA GLU A 129 7.21 -13.90 -2.70
C GLU A 129 8.65 -13.75 -3.24
N ALA A 130 8.84 -12.91 -4.26
CA ALA A 130 10.15 -12.69 -4.87
C ALA A 130 11.20 -12.17 -3.86
N GLN A 131 10.76 -11.37 -2.90
CA GLN A 131 11.62 -10.84 -1.84
C GLN A 131 12.00 -11.89 -0.80
N GLN A 132 11.15 -12.88 -0.55
CA GLN A 132 11.47 -13.99 0.35
C GLN A 132 12.50 -14.94 -0.27
N VAL A 133 12.48 -15.12 -1.60
CA VAL A 133 13.47 -15.92 -2.34
C VAL A 133 14.84 -15.25 -2.37
N TYR A 134 14.92 -13.91 -2.37
CA TYR A 134 16.17 -13.15 -2.40
C TYR A 134 16.76 -12.84 -1.01
N ALA A 135 16.28 -13.47 0.08
CA ALA A 135 16.88 -13.31 1.41
C ALA A 135 17.88 -14.45 1.71
N PRO A 136 19.18 -14.34 1.35
CA PRO A 136 20.23 -15.23 1.83
C PRO A 136 20.64 -14.96 3.28
#